data_AF-A0A4Q4DN04-F1
#
_entry.id   AF-A0A4Q4DN04-F1
#
_cell.length_a   1.000
_cell.length_b   1.000
_cell.length_c   1.000
_cell.angle_alpha   90.00
_cell.angle_beta   90.00
_cell.angle_gamma   90.00
#
_symmetry.space_group_name_H-M   'P 1'
#
loop_
_entity.id
_entity.type
_entity.pdbx_description
1 polymer ?
#
loop_
_entity_poly.entity_id
_entity_poly.type
_entity_poly.pdbx_seq_one_letter_code
_entity_poly.pdbx_strand_id
1 'polypeptide(L)' 'MSGVRRTDDGWCVVVDVLELARIPDTTSLLASYEVHVDQDGELLEYRRVRRYRRGAADE' A
#
# COMPACT_ATOMS: atom_id res chain seq x y z
N MET A 1 1.99 -7.18 -1.44
CA MET A 1 0.70 -7.66 -1.97
C MET A 1 -0.18 -6.45 -2.25
N SER A 2 -0.56 -6.24 -3.50
CA SER A 2 -1.59 -5.25 -3.87
C SER A 2 -2.92 -5.95 -4.10
N GLY A 3 -4.04 -5.26 -3.84
CA GLY A 3 -5.37 -5.83 -4.00
C GLY A 3 -6.46 -4.77 -3.98
N VAL A 4 -7.63 -5.12 -4.51
CA VAL A 4 -8.83 -4.28 -4.49
C VAL A 4 -10.03 -5.13 -4.09
N ARG A 5 -10.87 -4.60 -3.21
CA ARG A 5 -12.08 -5.27 -2.77
C ARG A 5 -13.22 -4.26 -2.59
N ARG A 6 -14.42 -4.63 -3.04
CA ARG A 6 -15.64 -3.86 -2.81
C ARG A 6 -16.05 -3.95 -1.33
N THR A 7 -16.46 -2.83 -0.76
CA THR A 7 -17.11 -2.73 0.56
C THR A 7 -18.54 -2.23 0.38
N ASP A 8 -19.31 -2.17 1.46
CA ASP A 8 -20.69 -1.66 1.40
C ASP A 8 -20.72 -0.16 1.06
N ASP A 9 -19.72 0.60 1.53
CA ASP A 9 -19.63 2.06 1.38
C ASP A 9 -18.70 2.52 0.24
N GLY A 10 -18.11 1.60 -0.52
CA GLY A 10 -17.18 1.95 -1.60
C GLY A 10 -16.16 0.86 -1.91
N TRP A 11 -14.88 1.18 -1.82
CA TRP A 11 -13.78 0.27 -2.09
C TRP A 11 -12.66 0.36 -1.06
N CYS A 12 -12.07 -0.79 -0.77
CA CYS A 12 -10.81 -0.89 -0.06
C CYS A 12 -9.71 -1.33 -1.04
N VAL A 13 -8.63 -0.55 -1.11
CA VAL A 13 -7.49 -0.78 -2.00
C VAL A 13 -6.24 -0.91 -1.16
N VAL A 14 -5.49 -1.99 -1.37
CA VAL A 14 -4.15 -2.18 -0.80
C VAL A 14 -3.12 -1.99 -1.89
N VAL A 15 -2.17 -1.09 -1.67
CA VAL A 15 -1.08 -0.80 -2.62
C VAL A 15 0.27 -0.85 -1.94
N ASP A 16 1.26 -1.44 -2.61
CA ASP A 16 2.66 -1.34 -2.22
C ASP A 16 3.31 -0.11 -2.86
N VAL A 17 3.95 0.70 -2.04
CA VAL A 17 4.58 1.97 -2.43
C VAL A 17 6.05 1.95 -2.03
N LEU A 18 6.92 2.45 -2.91
CA LEU A 18 8.30 2.78 -2.58
C LEU A 18 8.32 4.06 -1.75
N GLU A 19 8.55 3.95 -0.44
CA GLU A 19 8.55 5.09 0.47
C GLU A 19 9.91 5.80 0.50
N LEU A 20 11.01 5.05 0.33
CA LEU A 20 12.36 5.61 0.23
C LEU A 20 13.26 4.74 -0.64
N ALA A 21 13.76 5.32 -1.73
CA ALA A 21 14.79 4.72 -2.57
C ALA A 21 16.17 4.79 -1.88
N ARG A 22 16.98 3.73 -2.02
CA ARG A 22 18.36 3.63 -1.50
C ARG A 22 19.25 2.83 -2.45
N ILE A 23 20.56 3.01 -2.35
CA ILE A 23 21.56 2.24 -3.11
C ILE A 23 22.38 1.39 -2.13
N PRO A 24 22.46 0.06 -2.32
CA PRO A 24 21.81 -0.72 -3.39
C PRO A 24 20.30 -0.84 -3.18
N ASP A 25 19.55 -1.06 -4.26
CA ASP A 25 18.07 -1.05 -4.29
C ASP A 25 17.42 -2.05 -3.32
N THR A 26 18.13 -3.12 -2.97
CA THR A 26 17.71 -4.12 -1.97
C THR A 26 17.48 -3.53 -0.58
N THR A 27 18.11 -2.39 -0.28
CA THR A 27 17.97 -1.65 0.97
C THR A 27 16.83 -0.63 0.97
N SER A 28 16.15 -0.44 -0.17
CA SER A 28 15.00 0.47 -0.28
C SER A 28 13.87 0.07 0.65
N LEU A 29 13.13 1.07 1.12
CA LEU A 29 11.98 0.88 2.02
C LEU A 29 10.70 0.93 1.21
N LEU A 30 9.93 -0.16 1.30
CA LEU A 30 8.56 -0.24 0.82
C LEU A 30 7.58 -0.17 1.98
N ALA A 31 6.36 0.22 1.66
CA ALA A 31 5.25 0.21 2.59
C ALA A 31 3.97 -0.21 1.87
N SER A 32 3.13 -0.96 2.56
CA SER A 32 1.77 -1.25 2.10
C SER A 32 0.83 -0.25 2.73
N TYR A 33 -0.03 0.33 1.91
CA TYR A 33 -1.06 1.26 2.32
C TYR A 33 -2.43 0.68 2.02
N GLU A 34 -3.33 0.83 2.97
CA GLU A 34 -4.75 0.55 2.80
C GLU A 34 -5.46 1.89 2.61
N VAL A 35 -6.26 1.97 1.55
CA VAL A 35 -6.99 3.16 1.13
C VAL A 35 -8.46 2.80 1.05
N HIS A 36 -9.29 3.54 1.75
CA HIS A 36 -10.74 3.45 1.64
C HIS A 36 -11.21 4.63 0.81
N VAL A 37 -11.95 4.33 -0.26
CA VAL A 37 -12.59 5.33 -1.10
C VAL A 37 -14.07 5.04 -1.17
N ASP A 38 -14.88 6.07 -1.38
CA ASP A 38 -16.32 5.91 -1.53
C ASP A 38 -16.71 5.37 -2.92
N GLN A 39 -18.00 5.39 -3.23
CA GLN A 39 -18.53 4.88 -4.49
C GLN A 39 -18.12 5.75 -5.70
N ASP A 40 -17.85 7.03 -5.48
CA ASP A 40 -17.42 7.99 -6.49
C ASP A 40 -15.89 8.03 -6.63
N GLY A 41 -15.18 7.34 -5.72
CA GLY A 41 -13.72 7.23 -5.71
C GLY A 41 -13.04 8.31 -4.87
N GLU A 42 -13.80 9.07 -4.09
CA GLU A 42 -13.24 10.07 -3.18
C GLU A 42 -12.60 9.40 -1.96
N LEU A 43 -11.48 9.96 -1.50
CA LEU A 43 -10.70 9.41 -0.40
C LEU A 43 -11.45 9.58 0.93
N LEU A 44 -11.73 8.46 1.60
CA LEU A 44 -12.31 8.44 2.94
C LEU A 44 -11.25 8.24 4.01
N GLU A 45 -10.37 7.24 3.84
CA GLU A 45 -9.31 6.92 4.80
C GLU A 45 -8.06 6.44 4.06
N TYR A 46 -6.90 6.75 4.63
CA TYR A 46 -5.61 6.22 4.20
C TYR A 46 -4.75 5.89 5.42
N ARG A 47 -4.21 4.66 5.46
CA ARG A 47 -3.30 4.25 6.53
C ARG A 47 -2.19 3.32 6.04
N ARG A 48 -1.00 3.47 6.63
CA ARG A 48 0.11 2.53 6.43
C ARG A 48 -0.10 1.28 7.28
N VAL A 49 -0.23 0.13 6.64
CA VAL A 49 -0.47 -1.14 7.33
C VAL A 49 0.80 -1.98 7.52
N ARG A 50 1.83 -1.76 6.70
CA ARG A 50 3.13 -2.44 6.82
C ARG A 50 4.25 -1.57 6.31
N ARG A 51 5.45 -1.74 6.88
CA ARG A 51 6.72 -1.20 6.35
C ARG A 51 7.76 -2.30 6.33
N TYR A 52 8.51 -2.41 5.24
CA TYR A 52 9.50 -3.48 5.06
C TYR A 52 10.61 -3.05 4.10
N ARG A 53 11.75 -3.74 4.18
CA ARG A 53 12.85 -3.58 3.21
C ARG A 53 12.53 -4.42 1.97
N ARG A 54 12.96 -3.96 0.79
CA ARG A 54 12.73 -4.67 -0.48
C ARG A 54 13.10 -6.15 -0.42
N GLY A 55 14.30 -6.47 0.09
CA GLY A 55 14.74 -7.86 0.20
C GLY A 55 13.97 -8.74 1.20
N ALA A 56 13.09 -8.19 2.04
CA ALA A 56 12.24 -8.94 2.97
C ALA A 56 10.81 -9.16 2.46
N ALA A 57 10.51 -8.71 1.23
CA ALA A 57 9.22 -8.95 0.58
C ALA A 57 9.24 -10.01 -0.53
N ASP A 58 10.44 -10.39 -0.98
CA ASP A 58 10.65 -11.48 -1.95
C ASP A 58 10.80 -12.85 -1.25
N GLU A 59 10.58 -12.95 0.07
CA GLU A 59 10.61 -14.18 0.87
C GLU A 59 9.22 -14.60 1.35
#